data_AF-A0A813DBE8-F1
#
_entry.id   AF-A0A813DBE8-F1
#
_cell.length_a   1.000
_cell.length_b   1.000
_cell.length_c   1.000
_cell.angle_alpha   90.00
_cell.angle_beta   90.00
_cell.angle_gamma   90.00
#
_symmetry.space_group_name_H-M   'P 1'
#
loop_
_entity.id
_entity.type
_entity.pdbx_description
1 polymer ?
#
loop_
_entity_poly.entity_id
_entity_poly.type
_entity_poly.pdbx_seq_one_letter_code
_entity_poly.pdbx_strand_id
1 'polypeptide(L)'
;MGNAFQSCCMPGGQETFENQDLKGTNRVEFAVSLLFSLPGLASAYHTSVLVNGEEFFFSDSGIFSNRALTSHNAEPSELVYVGLSSRTGAHLLDALNSHFRSGSYDLIRKNCNSFSDCALYFLLEKRLPSRYSAMEGLGQRASFDLLQRFTKGAYVPNQVSESFSADEVIRALADWSPTAVSPTSSSSFPSVRSKPALYIGARITVMGLKSADHLNGQGAKVLRFNAVNGRWEARINFSGEIKAFRAENLRPAGELVLEEGGMCRIHGLQSEAGQALNGREGEVLQYLHDVSRYEVVVDGTQRALKAENLQALP
;
A
#
# COMPACT_ATOMS: atom_id res chain seq x y z
N MET A 1 8.65 -68.15 21.52
CA MET A 1 8.65 -66.89 22.30
C MET A 1 10.09 -66.46 22.48
N GLY A 2 10.44 -65.23 22.13
CA GLY A 2 11.77 -64.64 22.38
C GLY A 2 12.39 -64.04 21.12
N ASN A 3 11.91 -62.86 20.74
CA ASN A 3 12.46 -62.05 19.65
C ASN A 3 13.88 -61.57 19.98
N ALA A 4 14.73 -61.61 18.95
CA ALA A 4 15.98 -60.87 18.87
C ALA A 4 15.73 -59.35 18.72
N PHE A 5 16.77 -58.58 19.03
CA PHE A 5 17.05 -57.15 18.78
C PHE A 5 17.33 -56.38 20.07
N GLN A 6 18.62 -56.29 20.41
CA GLN A 6 19.12 -55.37 21.43
C GLN A 6 20.25 -54.53 20.85
N SER A 7 19.95 -53.23 20.76
CA SER A 7 20.84 -52.08 20.85
C SER A 7 21.86 -51.85 19.72
N CYS A 8 21.41 -51.17 18.66
CA CYS A 8 22.26 -50.25 17.90
C CYS A 8 21.95 -48.81 18.37
N CYS A 9 23.02 -48.08 18.66
CA CYS A 9 23.03 -46.70 19.12
C CYS A 9 22.31 -45.76 18.13
N MET A 10 21.38 -44.94 18.63
CA MET A 10 20.89 -43.75 17.93
C MET A 10 21.26 -42.53 18.80
N PRO A 11 22.06 -41.58 18.31
CA PRO A 11 22.20 -40.30 18.99
C PRO A 11 20.88 -39.54 18.87
N GLY A 12 20.20 -39.38 20.00
CA GLY A 12 19.09 -38.44 20.14
C GLY A 12 19.61 -37.01 20.08
N GLY A 13 19.73 -36.47 18.88
CA GLY A 13 19.80 -35.03 18.67
C GLY A 13 18.38 -34.47 18.72
N GLN A 14 17.98 -33.95 19.88
CA GLN A 14 16.96 -32.91 19.88
C GLN A 14 17.58 -31.73 19.10
N GLU A 15 17.09 -31.47 17.89
CA GLU A 15 17.35 -30.21 17.22
C GLU A 15 16.64 -29.11 18.01
N THR A 16 17.35 -28.59 19.01
CA THR A 16 17.06 -27.31 19.62
C THR A 16 17.23 -26.25 18.54
N PHE A 17 16.13 -25.59 18.16
CA PHE A 17 16.15 -24.37 17.36
C PHE A 17 16.77 -23.22 18.17
N GLU A 18 18.08 -23.29 18.42
CA GLU A 18 18.85 -22.19 18.99
C GLU A 18 20.04 -21.85 18.09
N ASN A 19 20.12 -20.55 17.81
CA ASN A 19 21.21 -19.81 17.19
C ASN A 19 21.46 -19.99 15.70
N GLN A 20 20.65 -19.28 14.89
CA GLN A 20 21.16 -18.58 13.71
C GLN A 20 20.61 -17.13 13.69
N ASP A 21 21.53 -16.18 13.92
CA ASP A 21 21.45 -14.71 13.76
C ASP A 21 20.46 -13.88 14.63
N LEU A 22 20.86 -13.56 15.86
CA LEU A 22 20.37 -12.43 16.68
C LEU A 22 20.80 -11.04 16.12
N LYS A 23 20.73 -10.80 14.81
CA LYS A 23 21.12 -9.49 14.22
C LYS A 23 19.97 -8.50 14.10
N GLY A 24 18.73 -8.95 14.25
CA GLY A 24 17.56 -8.08 14.19
C GLY A 24 17.24 -7.45 15.54
N THR A 25 16.98 -6.14 15.55
CA THR A 25 16.46 -5.42 16.73
C THR A 25 15.02 -4.95 16.53
N ASN A 26 14.51 -5.02 15.30
CA ASN A 26 13.17 -4.54 14.96
C ASN A 26 12.18 -5.68 15.08
N ARG A 27 11.23 -5.56 16.02
CA ARG A 27 10.16 -6.55 16.22
C ARG A 27 9.21 -6.52 15.03
N VAL A 28 9.04 -7.67 14.38
CA VAL A 28 8.11 -7.83 13.26
C VAL A 28 6.92 -8.68 13.71
N GLU A 29 5.74 -8.11 13.54
CA GLU A 29 4.47 -8.79 13.74
C GLU A 29 3.64 -8.72 12.46
N PHE A 30 2.64 -9.57 12.38
CA PHE A 30 1.72 -9.66 11.27
C PHE A 30 0.30 -9.71 11.80
N ALA A 31 -0.56 -8.82 11.33
CA ALA A 31 -1.94 -8.70 11.77
C ALA A 31 -2.91 -9.17 10.69
N VAL A 32 -4.01 -9.79 11.11
CA VAL A 32 -5.04 -10.35 10.23
C VAL A 32 -6.42 -9.98 10.74
N SER A 33 -7.31 -9.60 9.85
CA SER A 33 -8.76 -9.56 10.10
C SER A 33 -9.49 -10.41 9.08
N LEU A 34 -10.39 -11.27 9.56
CA LEU A 34 -11.34 -11.96 8.70
C LEU A 34 -12.36 -10.94 8.16
N LEU A 35 -12.45 -10.82 6.83
CA LEU A 35 -13.42 -9.94 6.19
C LEU A 35 -14.75 -10.66 6.00
N PHE A 36 -14.72 -11.83 5.37
CA PHE A 36 -15.87 -12.73 5.20
C PHE A 36 -15.40 -14.13 4.84
N SER A 37 -16.27 -15.12 5.02
CA SER A 37 -15.99 -16.51 4.64
C SER A 37 -17.03 -17.00 3.64
N LEU A 38 -16.58 -17.68 2.58
CA LEU A 38 -17.44 -18.42 1.67
C LEU A 38 -17.40 -19.90 2.05
N PRO A 39 -18.49 -20.45 2.63
CA PRO A 39 -18.51 -21.84 3.11
C PRO A 39 -18.08 -22.83 2.04
N GLY A 40 -17.13 -23.72 2.39
CA GLY A 40 -16.61 -24.75 1.48
C GLY A 40 -15.65 -24.26 0.40
N LEU A 41 -15.33 -22.96 0.35
CA LEU A 41 -14.48 -22.38 -0.69
C LEU A 41 -13.20 -21.75 -0.11
N ALA A 42 -13.31 -20.58 0.51
CA ALA A 42 -12.20 -19.84 1.10
C ALA A 42 -12.70 -18.68 1.98
N SER A 43 -11.78 -18.15 2.80
CA SER A 43 -11.99 -16.95 3.60
C SER A 43 -11.21 -15.77 3.01
N ALA A 44 -11.84 -14.60 3.05
CA ALA A 44 -11.24 -13.32 2.68
C ALA A 44 -10.58 -12.73 3.90
N TYR A 45 -9.31 -12.34 3.77
CA TYR A 45 -8.56 -11.72 4.85
C TYR A 45 -8.04 -10.36 4.44
N HIS A 46 -8.03 -9.44 5.39
CA HIS A 46 -7.20 -8.25 5.33
C HIS A 46 -5.98 -8.47 6.20
N THR A 47 -4.81 -8.04 5.73
CA THR A 47 -3.55 -8.25 6.42
C THR A 47 -2.68 -7.01 6.44
N SER A 48 -1.83 -6.89 7.46
CA SER A 48 -0.83 -5.84 7.57
C SER A 48 0.42 -6.35 8.29
N VAL A 49 1.54 -5.65 8.13
CA VAL A 49 2.81 -5.98 8.80
C VAL A 49 3.16 -4.86 9.76
N LEU A 50 3.56 -5.20 10.98
CA LEU A 50 4.02 -4.23 11.97
C LEU A 50 5.52 -4.33 12.15
N VAL A 51 6.19 -3.19 12.20
CA VAL A 51 7.61 -3.07 12.58
C VAL A 51 7.69 -2.16 13.80
N ASN A 52 8.11 -2.70 14.94
CA ASN A 52 8.15 -1.99 16.23
C ASN A 52 6.81 -1.32 16.60
N GLY A 53 5.70 -2.00 16.32
CA GLY A 53 4.34 -1.50 16.59
C GLY A 53 3.82 -0.46 15.61
N GLU A 54 4.59 -0.08 14.57
CA GLU A 54 4.09 0.68 13.43
C GLU A 54 3.57 -0.29 12.37
N GLU A 55 2.27 -0.24 12.11
CA GLU A 55 1.56 -0.95 11.06
C GLU A 55 1.89 -0.38 9.69
N PHE A 56 2.08 -1.25 8.71
CA PHE A 56 2.18 -0.97 7.28
C PHE A 56 1.17 -1.84 6.53
N PHE A 57 0.39 -1.23 5.65
CA PHE A 57 -0.52 -1.94 4.75
C PHE A 57 -0.66 -1.21 3.42
N PHE A 58 -1.11 -1.93 2.38
CA PHE A 58 -1.33 -1.35 1.06
C PHE A 58 -2.80 -0.99 0.84
N SER A 59 -3.06 0.18 0.28
CA SER A 59 -4.40 0.65 -0.07
C SER A 59 -4.41 1.26 -1.48
N ASP A 60 -5.56 1.73 -1.95
CA ASP A 60 -5.64 2.43 -3.25
C ASP A 60 -4.86 3.77 -3.27
N SER A 61 -4.39 4.26 -2.11
CA SER A 61 -3.57 5.45 -1.98
C SER A 61 -2.08 5.15 -1.83
N GLY A 62 -1.64 3.90 -2.00
CA GLY A 62 -0.27 3.46 -1.77
C GLY A 62 -0.08 2.75 -0.42
N ILE A 63 1.19 2.63 0.01
CA ILE A 63 1.51 2.08 1.33
C ILE A 63 1.16 3.11 2.40
N PHE A 64 0.35 2.70 3.36
CA PHE A 64 -0.02 3.49 4.52
C PHE A 64 0.66 2.94 5.78
N SER A 65 1.06 3.84 6.68
CA SER A 65 1.55 3.45 8.00
C SER A 65 0.90 4.21 9.15
N ASN A 66 0.70 3.54 10.29
CA ASN A 66 0.22 4.14 11.53
C ASN A 66 0.57 3.27 12.76
N ARG A 67 0.26 3.73 13.98
CA ARG A 67 0.51 2.97 15.23
C ARG A 67 -0.76 2.48 15.95
N ALA A 68 -1.90 2.55 15.29
CA ALA A 68 -3.20 2.30 15.87
C ALA A 68 -3.95 1.12 15.23
N LEU A 69 -3.28 0.30 14.39
CA LEU A 69 -3.86 -0.89 13.75
C LEU A 69 -5.18 -0.56 13.03
N THR A 70 -5.24 0.61 12.44
CA THR A 70 -6.53 1.20 12.07
C THR A 70 -7.18 0.51 10.89
N SER A 71 -6.39 -0.17 10.05
CA SER A 71 -6.91 -1.02 8.98
C SER A 71 -7.68 -2.23 9.50
N HIS A 72 -7.44 -2.62 10.76
CA HIS A 72 -8.11 -3.68 11.49
C HIS A 72 -9.16 -3.14 12.50
N ASN A 73 -9.57 -1.86 12.39
CA ASN A 73 -10.40 -1.18 13.39
C ASN A 73 -9.81 -1.26 14.81
N ALA A 74 -8.49 -1.27 14.94
CA ALA A 74 -7.73 -1.48 16.18
C ALA A 74 -7.89 -2.86 16.85
N GLU A 75 -8.66 -3.78 16.26
CA GLU A 75 -8.94 -5.11 16.80
C GLU A 75 -8.74 -6.20 15.73
N PRO A 76 -7.48 -6.54 15.38
CA PRO A 76 -7.22 -7.65 14.48
C PRO A 76 -7.71 -8.98 15.09
N SER A 77 -8.20 -9.86 14.23
CA SER A 77 -8.58 -11.23 14.62
C SER A 77 -7.37 -12.06 15.05
N GLU A 78 -6.21 -11.82 14.44
CA GLU A 78 -4.94 -12.44 14.81
C GLU A 78 -3.83 -11.39 14.80
N LEU A 79 -2.95 -11.43 15.79
CA LEU A 79 -1.69 -10.69 15.82
C LEU A 79 -0.56 -11.68 16.12
N VAL A 80 0.27 -11.93 15.11
CA VAL A 80 1.26 -13.00 15.12
C VAL A 80 2.66 -12.40 15.15
N TYR A 81 3.44 -12.74 16.17
CA TYR A 81 4.87 -12.43 16.18
C TYR A 81 5.61 -13.30 15.15
N VAL A 82 6.38 -12.68 14.26
CA VAL A 82 7.05 -13.39 13.16
C VAL A 82 8.55 -13.53 13.41
N GLY A 83 9.18 -12.52 14.01
CA GLY A 83 10.63 -12.52 14.30
C GLY A 83 11.21 -11.12 14.57
N LEU A 84 12.54 -11.06 14.68
CA LEU A 84 13.31 -9.81 14.74
C LEU A 84 14.03 -9.57 13.41
N SER A 85 13.89 -8.39 12.84
CA SER A 85 14.53 -7.96 11.60
C SER A 85 15.63 -6.95 11.84
N SER A 86 16.70 -7.01 11.03
CA SER A 86 17.72 -5.95 10.95
C SER A 86 17.22 -4.75 10.13
N ARG A 87 16.13 -4.91 9.37
CA ARG A 87 15.52 -3.88 8.53
C ARG A 87 14.46 -3.10 9.33
N THR A 88 14.36 -1.81 9.05
CA THR A 88 13.41 -0.88 9.72
C THR A 88 12.17 -0.68 8.85
N GLY A 89 11.11 -0.07 9.42
CA GLY A 89 9.95 0.37 8.64
C GLY A 89 10.32 1.37 7.53
N ALA A 90 11.36 2.18 7.71
CA ALA A 90 11.84 3.08 6.66
C ALA A 90 12.45 2.31 5.48
N HIS A 91 13.25 1.27 5.76
CA HIS A 91 13.76 0.38 4.71
C HIS A 91 12.62 -0.34 3.97
N LEU A 92 11.58 -0.76 4.70
CA LEU A 92 10.41 -1.39 4.10
C LEU A 92 9.70 -0.46 3.10
N LEU A 93 9.46 0.79 3.50
CA LEU A 93 8.85 1.80 2.62
C LEU A 93 9.72 2.07 1.39
N ASP A 94 11.03 2.28 1.59
CA ASP A 94 11.96 2.54 0.50
C ASP A 94 12.01 1.39 -0.51
N ALA A 95 12.02 0.14 -0.02
CA ALA A 95 12.05 -1.04 -0.85
C ALA A 95 10.74 -1.31 -1.60
N LEU A 96 9.58 -0.99 -1.01
CA LEU A 96 8.27 -1.41 -1.55
C LEU A 96 7.47 -0.29 -2.24
N ASN A 97 7.72 0.99 -1.96
CA ASN A 97 6.91 2.10 -2.49
C ASN A 97 6.81 2.09 -4.02
N SER A 98 7.93 1.83 -4.71
CA SER A 98 7.98 1.78 -6.18
C SER A 98 7.13 0.63 -6.77
N HIS A 99 6.94 -0.44 -6.00
CA HIS A 99 6.15 -1.60 -6.38
C HIS A 99 4.68 -1.48 -5.98
N PHE A 100 4.35 -0.73 -4.93
CA PHE A 100 3.00 -0.59 -4.35
C PHE A 100 2.53 0.87 -4.37
N ARG A 101 2.42 1.44 -5.58
CA ARG A 101 2.09 2.84 -5.82
C ARG A 101 0.61 3.15 -5.60
N SER A 102 0.31 4.41 -5.28
CA SER A 102 -1.05 4.98 -5.35
C SER A 102 -1.71 4.65 -6.70
N GLY A 103 -3.01 4.38 -6.68
CA GLY A 103 -3.80 4.04 -7.87
C GLY A 103 -3.58 2.63 -8.41
N SER A 104 -2.69 1.81 -7.82
CA SER A 104 -2.42 0.44 -8.29
C SER A 104 -3.10 -0.66 -7.45
N TYR A 105 -3.97 -0.33 -6.51
CA TYR A 105 -4.66 -1.38 -5.74
C TYR A 105 -5.65 -2.15 -6.60
N ASP A 106 -5.61 -3.48 -6.49
CA ASP A 106 -6.54 -4.42 -7.10
C ASP A 106 -6.95 -5.48 -6.08
N LEU A 107 -8.24 -5.69 -5.89
CA LEU A 107 -8.78 -6.57 -4.85
C LEU A 107 -8.28 -8.02 -4.95
N ILE A 108 -7.88 -8.48 -6.13
CA ILE A 108 -7.55 -9.89 -6.42
C ILE A 108 -6.06 -10.08 -6.75
N ARG A 109 -5.49 -9.18 -7.55
CA ARG A 109 -4.11 -9.30 -8.05
C ARG A 109 -3.09 -8.66 -7.13
N LYS A 110 -3.41 -7.47 -6.60
CA LYS A 110 -2.46 -6.60 -5.91
C LYS A 110 -3.14 -5.86 -4.77
N ASN A 111 -3.21 -6.53 -3.62
CA ASN A 111 -3.90 -6.05 -2.43
C ASN A 111 -2.98 -6.13 -1.19
N CYS A 112 -3.56 -5.91 -0.01
CA CYS A 112 -2.89 -5.99 1.29
C CYS A 112 -2.15 -7.32 1.50
N ASN A 113 -2.68 -8.44 0.99
CA ASN A 113 -2.09 -9.78 1.18
C ASN A 113 -0.82 -9.93 0.32
N SER A 114 -0.86 -9.50 -0.94
CA SER A 114 0.35 -9.47 -1.78
C SER A 114 1.43 -8.53 -1.24
N PHE A 115 1.02 -7.39 -0.65
CA PHE A 115 1.92 -6.48 0.05
C PHE A 115 2.55 -7.15 1.27
N SER A 116 1.75 -7.75 2.14
CA SER A 116 2.22 -8.42 3.35
C SER A 116 3.18 -9.57 3.03
N ASP A 117 2.94 -10.33 1.95
CA ASP A 117 3.86 -11.37 1.48
C ASP A 117 5.24 -10.79 1.10
N CYS A 118 5.26 -9.73 0.29
CA CYS A 118 6.50 -9.06 -0.09
C CYS A 118 7.20 -8.42 1.12
N ALA A 119 6.44 -7.83 2.05
CA ALA A 119 6.94 -7.20 3.26
C ALA A 119 7.56 -8.21 4.23
N LEU A 120 6.90 -9.34 4.46
CA LEU A 120 7.43 -10.42 5.30
C LEU A 120 8.70 -11.02 4.69
N TYR A 121 8.75 -11.18 3.36
CA TYR A 121 9.96 -11.65 2.68
C TYR A 121 11.09 -10.64 2.83
N PHE A 122 10.80 -9.35 2.60
CA PHE A 122 11.79 -8.31 2.76
C PHE A 122 12.33 -8.24 4.20
N LEU A 123 11.49 -8.35 5.22
CA LEU A 123 11.94 -8.17 6.59
C LEU A 123 12.62 -9.41 7.16
N LEU A 124 12.16 -10.60 6.80
CA LEU A 124 12.52 -11.85 7.49
C LEU A 124 12.70 -13.06 6.55
N GLU A 125 12.67 -12.87 5.23
CA GLU A 125 12.73 -13.94 4.22
C GLU A 125 11.64 -15.01 4.39
N LYS A 126 10.51 -14.63 5.01
CA LYS A 126 9.33 -15.49 5.22
C LYS A 126 8.21 -15.09 4.28
N ARG A 127 7.48 -16.09 3.76
CA ARG A 127 6.30 -15.88 2.92
C ARG A 127 5.03 -15.79 3.76
N LEU A 128 4.01 -15.11 3.22
CA LEU A 128 2.67 -15.12 3.79
C LEU A 128 2.09 -16.55 3.75
N PRO A 129 1.51 -17.06 4.85
CA PRO A 129 0.84 -18.35 4.83
C PRO A 129 -0.29 -18.38 3.79
N SER A 130 -0.28 -19.39 2.92
CA SER A 130 -1.16 -19.50 1.74
C SER A 130 -2.65 -19.46 2.06
N ARG A 131 -3.06 -19.79 3.29
CA ARG A 131 -4.45 -19.68 3.75
C ARG A 131 -4.99 -18.25 3.67
N TYR A 132 -4.13 -17.23 3.83
CA TYR A 132 -4.54 -15.83 3.79
C TYR A 132 -4.64 -15.28 2.37
N SER A 133 -4.00 -15.93 1.39
CA SER A 133 -4.04 -15.56 -0.03
C SER A 133 -4.88 -16.54 -0.88
N ALA A 134 -5.62 -17.45 -0.23
CA ALA A 134 -6.35 -18.52 -0.92
C ALA A 134 -7.48 -17.98 -1.79
N MET A 135 -8.16 -16.93 -1.34
CA MET A 135 -9.27 -16.32 -2.09
C MET A 135 -8.78 -15.61 -3.35
N GLU A 136 -7.63 -14.94 -3.29
CA GLU A 136 -6.96 -14.31 -4.41
C GLU A 136 -6.56 -15.35 -5.44
N GLY A 137 -5.96 -16.45 -4.99
CA GLY A 137 -5.60 -17.56 -5.87
C GLY A 137 -6.80 -18.14 -6.61
N LEU A 138 -7.96 -18.27 -5.94
CA LEU A 138 -9.21 -18.64 -6.59
C LEU A 138 -9.71 -17.56 -7.55
N GLY A 139 -9.66 -16.29 -7.12
CA GLY A 139 -10.13 -15.16 -7.91
C GLY A 139 -9.36 -14.97 -9.22
N GLN A 140 -8.04 -15.17 -9.19
CA GLN A 140 -7.19 -15.09 -10.40
C GLN A 140 -7.46 -16.22 -11.40
N ARG A 141 -8.01 -17.36 -10.94
CA ARG A 141 -8.41 -18.49 -11.79
C ARG A 141 -9.87 -18.43 -12.21
N ALA A 142 -10.68 -17.59 -11.58
CA ALA A 142 -12.09 -17.42 -11.88
C ALA A 142 -12.29 -16.60 -13.16
N SER A 143 -13.38 -16.86 -13.88
CA SER A 143 -13.79 -15.98 -14.98
C SER A 143 -14.24 -14.63 -14.43
N PHE A 144 -14.10 -13.58 -15.25
CA PHE A 144 -14.54 -12.24 -14.89
C PHE A 144 -16.03 -12.17 -14.53
N ASP A 145 -16.89 -12.87 -15.28
CA ASP A 145 -18.33 -12.94 -15.00
C ASP A 145 -18.62 -13.55 -13.61
N LEU A 146 -17.86 -14.57 -13.23
CA LEU A 146 -18.00 -15.20 -11.93
C LEU A 146 -17.58 -14.25 -10.80
N LEU A 147 -16.48 -13.51 -10.99
CA LEU A 147 -16.03 -12.47 -10.05
C LEU A 147 -17.06 -11.35 -9.89
N GLN A 148 -17.67 -10.90 -10.98
CA GLN A 148 -18.74 -9.90 -10.95
C GLN A 148 -19.94 -10.39 -10.13
N ARG A 149 -20.38 -11.65 -10.32
CA ARG A 149 -21.47 -12.23 -9.53
C ARG A 149 -21.12 -12.33 -8.05
N PHE A 150 -19.93 -12.82 -7.72
CA PHE A 150 -19.50 -12.95 -6.33
C PHE A 150 -19.38 -11.62 -5.61
N THR A 151 -18.92 -10.59 -6.31
CA THR A 151 -18.76 -9.24 -5.76
C THR A 151 -20.00 -8.37 -5.95
N LYS A 152 -21.10 -8.94 -6.45
CA LYS A 152 -22.35 -8.22 -6.77
C LYS A 152 -22.13 -6.99 -7.64
N GLY A 153 -21.20 -7.07 -8.60
CA GLY A 153 -20.85 -5.96 -9.48
C GLY A 153 -19.81 -4.99 -8.92
N ALA A 154 -19.33 -5.18 -7.68
CA ALA A 154 -18.48 -4.19 -7.01
C ALA A 154 -17.01 -4.24 -7.45
N TYR A 155 -16.54 -5.37 -7.96
CA TYR A 155 -15.16 -5.52 -8.41
C TYR A 155 -14.95 -4.91 -9.78
N VAL A 156 -13.96 -4.04 -9.89
CA VAL A 156 -13.48 -3.51 -11.17
C VAL A 156 -11.98 -3.76 -11.21
N PRO A 157 -11.49 -4.60 -12.14
CA PRO A 157 -10.07 -4.87 -12.31
C PRO A 157 -9.30 -3.58 -12.54
N ASN A 158 -8.14 -3.49 -11.93
CA ASN A 158 -7.23 -2.39 -12.16
C ASN A 158 -6.20 -2.77 -13.23
N GLN A 159 -6.28 -2.14 -14.40
CA GLN A 159 -5.37 -2.40 -15.53
C GLN A 159 -3.90 -2.13 -15.18
N VAL A 160 -3.63 -1.17 -14.29
CA VAL A 160 -2.27 -0.86 -13.81
C VAL A 160 -1.63 -2.05 -13.08
N SER A 161 -2.44 -2.98 -12.58
CA SER A 161 -2.00 -4.15 -11.82
C SER A 161 -2.17 -5.47 -12.56
N GLU A 162 -2.47 -5.44 -13.86
CA GLU A 162 -2.65 -6.64 -14.66
C GLU A 162 -1.36 -7.47 -14.76
N SER A 163 -0.21 -6.80 -14.91
CA SER A 163 1.12 -7.42 -14.98
C SER A 163 1.80 -7.60 -13.61
N PHE A 164 1.11 -7.34 -12.50
CA PHE A 164 1.71 -7.45 -11.18
C PHE A 164 1.98 -8.91 -10.80
N SER A 165 3.16 -9.18 -10.24
CA SER A 165 3.54 -10.46 -9.67
C SER A 165 4.30 -10.26 -8.36
N ALA A 166 3.78 -10.81 -7.26
CA ALA A 166 4.46 -10.77 -5.96
C ALA A 166 5.82 -11.50 -6.01
N ASP A 167 5.93 -12.59 -6.76
CA ASP A 167 7.19 -13.32 -6.91
C ASP A 167 8.25 -12.54 -7.72
N GLU A 168 7.83 -11.67 -8.65
CA GLU A 168 8.75 -10.74 -9.33
C GLU A 168 9.27 -9.66 -8.40
N VAL A 169 8.38 -9.10 -7.57
CA VAL A 169 8.77 -8.13 -6.54
C VAL A 169 9.74 -8.76 -5.56
N ILE A 170 9.43 -9.95 -5.04
CA ILE A 170 10.30 -10.72 -4.14
C ILE A 170 11.68 -10.97 -4.74
N ARG A 171 11.75 -11.36 -6.02
CA ARG A 171 13.03 -11.51 -6.73
C ARG A 171 13.82 -10.19 -6.78
N ALA A 172 13.17 -9.07 -7.07
CA ALA A 172 13.83 -7.76 -7.08
C ALA A 172 14.32 -7.33 -5.67
N LEU A 173 13.60 -7.72 -4.61
CA LEU A 173 13.94 -7.38 -3.23
C LEU A 173 15.15 -8.15 -2.69
N ALA A 174 15.48 -9.31 -3.27
CA ALA A 174 16.66 -10.08 -2.88
C ALA A 174 17.96 -9.28 -3.08
N ASP A 175 18.01 -8.43 -4.11
CA ASP A 175 19.16 -7.60 -4.44
C ASP A 175 19.08 -6.17 -3.86
N TRP A 176 18.04 -5.87 -3.05
CA TRP A 176 17.85 -4.54 -2.49
C TRP A 176 18.95 -4.19 -1.47
N SER A 177 19.48 -2.97 -1.56
CA SER A 177 20.40 -2.42 -0.56
C SER A 177 20.04 -0.97 -0.20
N PRO A 178 20.23 -0.56 1.06
CA PRO A 178 19.89 0.79 1.53
C PRO A 178 20.76 1.90 0.91
N THR A 179 21.83 1.54 0.18
CA THR A 179 22.81 2.45 -0.43
C THR A 179 22.76 2.46 -1.95
N ALA A 180 21.88 1.66 -2.56
CA ALA A 180 21.69 1.63 -4.01
C ALA A 180 21.03 2.94 -4.47
N VAL A 181 21.85 3.97 -4.70
CA VAL A 181 21.48 5.07 -5.57
C VAL A 181 21.28 4.46 -6.95
N SER A 182 20.03 4.26 -7.36
CA SER A 182 19.69 3.71 -8.67
C SER A 182 20.38 4.54 -9.77
N PRO A 183 21.28 3.96 -10.60
CA PRO A 183 22.06 4.74 -11.56
C PRO A 183 21.28 5.19 -12.80
N THR A 184 19.96 5.00 -12.86
CA THR A 184 19.14 5.31 -14.04
C THR A 184 17.78 5.95 -13.72
N SER A 185 17.67 6.73 -12.65
CA SER A 185 16.56 7.67 -12.52
C SER A 185 17.02 8.98 -11.92
N SER A 186 17.07 10.02 -12.75
CA SER A 186 17.09 11.43 -12.33
C SER A 186 15.77 11.85 -11.67
N SER A 187 15.18 10.97 -10.84
CA SER A 187 13.96 11.22 -10.11
C SER A 187 14.35 11.82 -8.77
N SER A 188 14.18 13.13 -8.69
CA SER A 188 14.38 13.92 -7.48
C SER A 188 13.23 13.69 -6.49
N PHE A 189 12.90 12.43 -6.18
CA PHE A 189 11.95 12.14 -5.12
C PHE A 189 12.68 12.34 -3.78
N PRO A 190 12.24 13.28 -2.93
CA PRO A 190 12.82 13.40 -1.62
C PRO A 190 12.49 12.15 -0.79
N SER A 191 13.51 11.48 -0.26
CA SER A 191 13.43 10.42 0.76
C SER A 191 12.99 10.94 2.15
N VAL A 192 12.53 12.19 2.22
CA VAL A 192 12.02 12.80 3.43
C VAL A 192 10.56 12.42 3.56
N ARG A 193 10.22 11.67 4.62
CA ARG A 193 8.88 11.30 5.11
C ARG A 193 7.81 12.33 4.76
N SER A 194 7.30 12.28 3.54
CA SER A 194 6.17 13.06 3.10
C SER A 194 4.94 12.45 3.76
N LYS A 195 4.15 13.29 4.41
CA LYS A 195 2.90 12.85 5.00
C LYS A 195 1.97 12.39 3.86
N PRO A 196 1.37 11.19 3.92
CA PRO A 196 0.41 10.77 2.91
C PRO A 196 -0.80 11.72 2.92
N ALA A 197 -1.37 11.93 1.74
CA ALA A 197 -2.55 12.77 1.53
C ALA A 197 -3.77 12.23 2.28
N LEU A 198 -3.90 10.90 2.35
CA LEU A 198 -5.00 10.22 3.02
C LEU A 198 -4.49 9.55 4.29
N TYR A 199 -5.15 9.85 5.39
CA TYR A 199 -4.96 9.19 6.68
C TYR A 199 -6.26 9.28 7.47
N ILE A 200 -6.43 8.40 8.46
CA ILE A 200 -7.64 8.43 9.28
C ILE A 200 -7.74 9.73 10.07
N GLY A 201 -8.90 10.36 9.96
CA GLY A 201 -9.17 11.68 10.50
C GLY A 201 -8.69 12.84 9.63
N ALA A 202 -8.06 12.57 8.47
CA ALA A 202 -7.75 13.60 7.48
C ALA A 202 -9.02 14.33 7.05
N ARG A 203 -8.91 15.66 6.91
CA ARG A 203 -9.93 16.47 6.25
C ARG A 203 -9.61 16.47 4.77
N ILE A 204 -10.58 16.10 3.96
CA ILE A 204 -10.45 15.99 2.51
C ILE A 204 -11.55 16.79 1.81
N THR A 205 -11.34 17.06 0.53
CA THR A 205 -12.35 17.51 -0.42
C THR A 205 -12.65 16.38 -1.39
N VAL A 206 -13.93 16.11 -1.62
CA VAL A 206 -14.40 15.12 -2.59
C VAL A 206 -14.40 15.74 -3.99
N MET A 207 -13.99 14.99 -5.00
CA MET A 207 -13.84 15.50 -6.37
C MET A 207 -13.82 14.38 -7.42
N GLY A 208 -14.04 14.75 -8.69
CA GLY A 208 -13.96 13.84 -9.83
C GLY A 208 -15.03 12.75 -9.88
N LEU A 209 -16.08 12.81 -9.06
CA LEU A 209 -17.18 11.86 -9.12
C LEU A 209 -18.07 12.16 -10.32
N LYS A 210 -18.30 11.15 -11.16
CA LYS A 210 -19.18 11.25 -12.34
C LYS A 210 -20.64 10.95 -12.01
N SER A 211 -20.91 9.91 -11.23
CA SER A 211 -22.27 9.46 -10.92
C SER A 211 -22.89 10.16 -9.69
N ALA A 212 -22.06 10.81 -8.87
CA ALA A 212 -22.47 11.53 -7.66
C ALA A 212 -21.77 12.89 -7.62
N ASP A 213 -21.83 13.60 -8.74
CA ASP A 213 -21.18 14.90 -8.98
C ASP A 213 -21.58 15.98 -7.97
N HIS A 214 -22.80 15.93 -7.44
CA HIS A 214 -23.27 16.80 -6.35
C HIS A 214 -22.43 16.70 -5.07
N LEU A 215 -21.63 15.64 -4.89
CA LEU A 215 -20.67 15.51 -3.78
C LEU A 215 -19.33 16.19 -4.07
N ASN A 216 -19.01 16.52 -5.32
CA ASN A 216 -17.77 17.20 -5.67
C ASN A 216 -17.71 18.60 -5.02
N GLY A 217 -16.54 18.98 -4.54
CA GLY A 217 -16.31 20.21 -3.78
C GLY A 217 -16.68 20.12 -2.30
N GLN A 218 -17.39 19.07 -1.86
CA GLN A 218 -17.75 18.93 -0.46
C GLN A 218 -16.57 18.47 0.39
N GLY A 219 -16.44 19.07 1.58
CA GLY A 219 -15.49 18.62 2.60
C GLY A 219 -15.98 17.36 3.31
N ALA A 220 -15.06 16.44 3.61
CA ALA A 220 -15.33 15.25 4.39
C ALA A 220 -14.17 14.93 5.35
N LYS A 221 -14.42 14.01 6.29
CA LYS A 221 -13.41 13.46 7.18
C LYS A 221 -13.23 11.97 6.92
N VAL A 222 -12.00 11.54 6.62
CA VAL A 222 -11.65 10.13 6.42
C VAL A 222 -11.86 9.38 7.73
N LEU A 223 -12.59 8.26 7.69
CA LEU A 223 -12.87 7.40 8.83
C LEU A 223 -11.96 6.18 8.84
N ARG A 224 -11.86 5.48 7.70
CA ARG A 224 -11.07 4.24 7.56
C ARG A 224 -10.91 3.85 6.10
N PHE A 225 -9.97 2.96 5.83
CA PHE A 225 -9.93 2.19 4.59
C PHE A 225 -10.78 0.92 4.75
N ASN A 226 -11.64 0.62 3.78
CA ASN A 226 -12.44 -0.59 3.75
C ASN A 226 -11.82 -1.57 2.75
N ALA A 227 -11.09 -2.56 3.27
CA ALA A 227 -10.42 -3.57 2.45
C ALA A 227 -11.37 -4.47 1.63
N VAL A 228 -12.66 -4.56 2.01
CA VAL A 228 -13.66 -5.38 1.29
C VAL A 228 -13.96 -4.82 -0.09
N ASN A 229 -14.14 -3.50 -0.17
CA ASN A 229 -14.46 -2.81 -1.42
C ASN A 229 -13.28 -1.99 -1.97
N GLY A 230 -12.16 -1.97 -1.25
CA GLY A 230 -10.95 -1.24 -1.64
C GLY A 230 -11.12 0.28 -1.65
N ARG A 231 -11.99 0.83 -0.80
CA ARG A 231 -12.34 2.26 -0.80
C ARG A 231 -12.16 2.92 0.56
N TRP A 232 -11.93 4.22 0.54
CA TRP A 232 -11.90 5.06 1.74
C TRP A 232 -13.31 5.46 2.15
N GLU A 233 -13.69 5.11 3.37
CA GLU A 233 -14.91 5.60 3.96
C GLU A 233 -14.66 6.97 4.58
N ALA A 234 -15.45 7.97 4.16
CA ALA A 234 -15.39 9.31 4.69
C ALA A 234 -16.78 9.82 5.05
N ARG A 235 -16.85 10.60 6.14
CA ARG A 235 -18.07 11.29 6.58
C ARG A 235 -18.12 12.67 5.95
N ILE A 236 -19.14 12.92 5.13
CA ILE A 236 -19.39 14.23 4.54
C ILE A 236 -19.74 15.24 5.64
N ASN A 237 -19.12 16.42 5.62
CA ASN A 237 -19.22 17.37 6.73
C ASN A 237 -20.64 17.96 6.91
N PHE A 238 -21.34 18.27 5.82
CA PHE A 238 -22.65 18.93 5.88
C PHE A 238 -23.80 17.94 6.12
N SER A 239 -23.86 16.86 5.33
CA SER A 239 -24.95 15.87 5.44
C SER A 239 -24.74 14.86 6.57
N GLY A 240 -23.50 14.66 7.04
CA GLY A 240 -23.14 13.61 7.99
C GLY A 240 -23.14 12.20 7.39
N GLU A 241 -23.49 12.05 6.11
CA GLU A 241 -23.52 10.75 5.42
C GLU A 241 -22.12 10.15 5.34
N ILE A 242 -22.05 8.82 5.49
CA ILE A 242 -20.83 8.05 5.25
C ILE A 242 -20.90 7.50 3.82
N LYS A 243 -19.87 7.79 3.03
CA LYS A 243 -19.72 7.32 1.65
C LYS A 243 -18.35 6.69 1.47
N ALA A 244 -18.22 5.85 0.43
CA ALA A 244 -16.98 5.15 0.09
C ALA A 244 -16.42 5.71 -1.23
N PHE A 245 -15.18 6.19 -1.19
CA PHE A 245 -14.51 6.87 -2.30
C PHE A 245 -13.25 6.13 -2.71
N ARG A 246 -12.86 6.24 -4.00
CA ARG A 246 -11.50 5.90 -4.41
C ARG A 246 -10.57 7.04 -4.00
N ALA A 247 -9.29 6.75 -3.76
CA ALA A 247 -8.29 7.77 -3.46
C ALA A 247 -8.27 8.89 -4.50
N GLU A 248 -8.36 8.57 -5.79
CA GLU A 248 -8.40 9.54 -6.88
C GLU A 248 -9.50 10.61 -6.72
N ASN A 249 -10.59 10.29 -6.00
CA ASN A 249 -11.70 11.20 -5.73
C ASN A 249 -11.52 12.05 -4.47
N LEU A 250 -10.37 11.99 -3.81
CA LEU A 250 -10.09 12.65 -2.55
C LEU A 250 -8.82 13.51 -2.66
N ARG A 251 -8.87 14.74 -2.14
CA ARG A 251 -7.66 15.57 -1.95
C ARG A 251 -7.64 16.16 -0.56
N PRO A 252 -6.47 16.50 0.01
CA PRO A 252 -6.41 17.22 1.27
C PRO A 252 -7.23 18.51 1.21
N ALA A 253 -7.99 18.79 2.27
CA ALA A 253 -8.86 19.96 2.31
C ALA A 253 -8.04 21.26 2.22
N GLY A 254 -8.41 22.14 1.29
CA GLY A 254 -7.76 23.44 1.07
C GLY A 254 -6.55 23.40 0.12
N GLU A 255 -6.16 22.23 -0.39
CA GLU A 255 -5.14 22.15 -1.45
C GLU A 255 -5.71 22.48 -2.83
N LEU A 256 -4.83 22.99 -3.70
CA LEU A 256 -5.14 23.17 -5.12
C LEU A 256 -5.48 21.82 -5.76
N VAL A 257 -6.57 21.81 -6.53
CA VAL A 257 -7.03 20.68 -7.31
C VAL A 257 -6.62 20.88 -8.76
N LEU A 258 -5.76 19.99 -9.26
CA LEU A 258 -5.40 19.91 -10.67
C LEU A 258 -5.90 18.60 -11.25
N GLU A 259 -6.48 18.68 -12.45
CA GLU A 259 -6.92 17.51 -13.21
C GLU A 259 -5.76 16.90 -13.99
N GLU A 260 -5.82 15.59 -14.23
CA GLU A 260 -4.86 14.89 -15.09
C GLU A 260 -4.97 15.43 -16.53
N GLY A 261 -3.82 15.69 -17.16
CA GLY A 261 -3.71 16.40 -18.44
C GLY A 261 -3.81 17.93 -18.33
N GLY A 262 -4.13 18.47 -17.15
CA GLY A 262 -4.19 19.92 -16.92
C GLY A 262 -2.81 20.57 -16.96
N MET A 263 -2.75 21.81 -17.44
CA MET A 263 -1.51 22.60 -17.43
C MET A 263 -1.36 23.37 -16.12
N CYS A 264 -0.13 23.44 -15.62
CA CYS A 264 0.20 24.18 -14.42
C CYS A 264 1.52 24.94 -14.55
N ARG A 265 1.67 26.02 -13.79
CA ARG A 265 2.93 26.76 -13.66
C ARG A 265 3.57 26.48 -12.32
N ILE A 266 4.87 26.20 -12.35
CA ILE A 266 5.67 25.95 -11.15
C ILE A 266 6.08 27.27 -10.51
N HIS A 267 5.97 27.36 -9.19
CA HIS A 267 6.41 28.53 -8.42
C HIS A 267 6.83 28.17 -6.99
N GLY A 268 7.50 29.12 -6.33
CA GLY A 268 7.81 29.04 -4.91
C GLY A 268 8.82 27.96 -4.49
N LEU A 269 9.50 27.29 -5.43
CA LEU A 269 10.57 26.34 -5.10
C LEU A 269 11.82 27.10 -4.61
N GLN A 270 12.40 26.63 -3.51
CA GLN A 270 13.52 27.33 -2.85
C GLN A 270 14.88 26.65 -3.00
N SER A 271 14.92 25.34 -3.28
CA SER A 271 16.21 24.65 -3.52
C SER A 271 16.86 25.15 -4.81
N GLU A 272 18.18 25.13 -4.89
CA GLU A 272 18.92 25.59 -6.08
C GLU A 272 18.42 24.90 -7.37
N ALA A 273 18.28 23.57 -7.34
CA ALA A 273 17.71 22.81 -8.46
C ALA A 273 16.23 23.14 -8.73
N GLY A 274 15.46 23.47 -7.70
CA GLY A 274 14.04 23.82 -7.82
C GLY A 274 13.81 25.23 -8.36
N GLN A 275 14.67 26.18 -8.01
CA GLN A 275 14.58 27.57 -8.48
C GLN A 275 14.64 27.67 -10.01
N ALA A 276 15.43 26.79 -10.66
CA ALA A 276 15.51 26.72 -12.12
C ALA A 276 14.20 26.28 -12.81
N LEU A 277 13.26 25.69 -12.05
CA LEU A 277 11.94 25.27 -12.54
C LEU A 277 10.86 26.34 -12.30
N ASN A 278 11.09 27.32 -11.43
CA ASN A 278 10.10 28.37 -11.17
C ASN A 278 9.81 29.15 -12.46
N GLY A 279 8.53 29.40 -12.74
CA GLY A 279 8.03 30.04 -13.94
C GLY A 279 7.83 29.09 -15.13
N ARG A 280 8.38 27.87 -15.10
CA ARG A 280 8.13 26.87 -16.15
C ARG A 280 6.72 26.30 -16.03
N GLU A 281 6.19 25.89 -17.18
CA GLU A 281 4.91 25.23 -17.30
C GLU A 281 5.09 23.72 -17.45
N GLY A 282 4.11 22.96 -17.00
CA GLY A 282 4.13 21.52 -17.11
C GLY A 282 2.73 20.93 -17.11
N GLU A 283 2.64 19.74 -17.69
CA GLU A 283 1.42 18.95 -17.75
C GLU A 283 1.32 18.05 -16.51
N VAL A 284 0.17 18.08 -15.84
CA VAL A 284 -0.11 17.24 -14.68
C VAL A 284 -0.40 15.83 -15.14
N LEU A 285 0.40 14.86 -14.72
CA LEU A 285 0.14 13.45 -15.02
C LEU A 285 -0.86 12.84 -14.04
N GLN A 286 -0.59 12.99 -12.75
CA GLN A 286 -1.38 12.37 -11.69
C GLN A 286 -1.10 13.01 -10.34
N TYR A 287 -1.95 12.69 -9.34
CA TYR A 287 -1.70 13.00 -7.94
C TYR A 287 -1.24 11.75 -7.17
N LEU A 288 -0.08 11.87 -6.52
CA LEU A 288 0.56 10.83 -5.74
C LEU A 288 0.12 10.95 -4.27
N HIS A 289 -0.85 10.14 -3.85
CA HIS A 289 -1.42 10.20 -2.50
C HIS A 289 -0.48 9.74 -1.39
N ASP A 290 0.46 8.86 -1.72
CA ASP A 290 1.49 8.34 -0.80
C ASP A 290 2.46 9.43 -0.35
N VAL A 291 2.72 10.41 -1.23
CA VAL A 291 3.67 11.52 -0.96
C VAL A 291 3.03 12.91 -0.98
N SER A 292 1.71 13.00 -1.17
CA SER A 292 0.91 14.24 -1.20
C SER A 292 1.47 15.27 -2.19
N ARG A 293 1.75 14.84 -3.42
CA ARG A 293 2.37 15.64 -4.50
C ARG A 293 1.71 15.36 -5.84
N TYR A 294 1.76 16.32 -6.74
CA TYR A 294 1.45 16.13 -8.15
C TYR A 294 2.71 15.68 -8.90
N GLU A 295 2.55 14.67 -9.75
CA GLU A 295 3.54 14.34 -10.77
C GLU A 295 3.28 15.21 -12.00
N VAL A 296 4.26 16.02 -12.36
CA VAL A 296 4.18 16.99 -13.45
C VAL A 296 5.32 16.75 -14.43
N VAL A 297 5.02 16.72 -15.73
CA VAL A 297 6.02 16.67 -16.79
C VAL A 297 6.41 18.08 -17.19
N VAL A 298 7.68 18.43 -17.02
CA VAL A 298 8.26 19.72 -17.40
C VAL A 298 9.47 19.43 -18.28
N ASP A 299 9.47 19.96 -19.50
CA ASP A 299 10.52 19.74 -20.49
C ASP A 299 10.87 18.25 -20.68
N GLY A 300 9.84 17.40 -20.76
CA GLY A 300 9.99 15.95 -20.91
C GLY A 300 10.48 15.20 -19.66
N THR A 301 10.65 15.89 -18.52
CA THR A 301 11.09 15.27 -17.27
C THR A 301 10.00 15.31 -16.21
N GLN A 302 9.73 14.16 -15.58
CA GLN A 302 8.78 14.06 -14.47
C GLN A 302 9.35 14.66 -13.16
N ARG A 303 8.50 15.41 -12.46
CA ARG A 303 8.79 16.06 -11.18
C ARG A 303 7.63 15.88 -10.21
N ALA A 304 7.93 15.55 -8.96
CA ALA A 304 6.94 15.44 -7.89
C ALA A 304 6.88 16.73 -7.06
N LEU A 305 5.83 17.53 -7.27
CA LEU A 305 5.71 18.88 -6.75
C LEU A 305 4.52 18.98 -5.79
N LYS A 306 4.65 19.76 -4.72
CA LYS A 306 3.53 19.99 -3.80
C LYS A 306 2.49 20.89 -4.46
N ALA A 307 1.23 20.76 -4.03
CA ALA A 307 0.15 21.63 -4.48
C ALA A 307 0.46 23.13 -4.30
N GLU A 308 1.10 23.52 -3.19
CA GLU A 308 1.49 24.91 -2.89
C GLU A 308 2.52 25.50 -3.88
N ASN A 309 3.24 24.65 -4.61
CA ASN A 309 4.24 25.04 -5.61
C ASN A 309 3.69 25.05 -7.04
N LEU A 310 2.39 24.86 -7.21
CA LEU A 310 1.73 24.83 -8.49
C LEU A 310 0.65 25.89 -8.57
N GLN A 311 0.42 26.38 -9.78
CA GLN A 311 -0.69 27.26 -10.11
C GLN A 311 -1.40 26.69 -11.33
N ALA A 312 -2.71 26.52 -11.26
CA ALA A 312 -3.51 26.09 -12.41
C ALA A 312 -3.41 27.14 -13.52
N LEU A 313 -3.20 26.68 -14.76
CA LEU A 313 -3.33 27.51 -15.94
C LEU A 313 -4.73 27.30 -16.56
N PRO A 314 -5.32 28.36 -17.14
CA PRO A 314 -6.61 28.27 -17.81
C PRO A 314 -6.56 27.44 -19.09
#